data_AF-A0A150TGE4-F1
#
_entry.id   AF-A0A150TGE4-F1
#
_cell.length_a   1.000
_cell.length_b   1.000
_cell.length_c   1.000
_cell.angle_alpha   90.00
_cell.angle_beta   90.00
_cell.angle_gamma   90.00
#
_symmetry.space_group_name_H-M   'P 1'
#
loop_
_entity.id
_entity.type
_entity.pdbx_description
1 polymer ?
#
loop_
_entity_poly.entity_id
_entity_poly.type
_entity_poly.pdbx_seq_one_letter_code
_entity_poly.pdbx_strand_id
1 'polypeptide(L)'
;MAPVLPGIRAALGPLVIFAAVARAPYQCASDVDPDHRQYEDPSEALYGLAERFKANGDRRAQADTLRFLVERYPSSRFARMARQDLEALGEPGAPGGARAPGDGDR
;
A
#
# COMPACT_ATOMS: atom_id res chain seq x y z
N MET A 1 -43.16 -12.18 55.18
CA MET A 1 -43.95 -11.27 54.33
C MET A 1 -43.02 -10.13 53.92
N ALA A 2 -42.36 -10.24 52.76
CA ALA A 2 -41.39 -9.26 52.27
C ALA A 2 -41.97 -8.59 51.02
N PRO A 3 -42.02 -7.24 50.94
CA PRO A 3 -42.51 -6.58 49.75
C PRO A 3 -41.46 -6.67 48.64
N VAL A 4 -41.89 -7.24 47.52
CA VAL A 4 -41.20 -7.17 46.24
C VAL A 4 -41.32 -5.71 45.78
N LEU A 5 -40.24 -4.94 45.75
CA LEU A 5 -40.25 -3.60 45.15
C LEU A 5 -40.23 -3.74 43.62
N PRO A 6 -41.29 -3.33 42.90
CA PRO A 6 -41.26 -3.20 41.47
C PRO A 6 -40.71 -1.82 41.12
N GLY A 7 -39.76 -1.76 40.19
CA GLY A 7 -39.48 -0.51 39.49
C GLY A 7 -38.10 0.06 39.72
N ILE A 8 -37.11 -0.57 39.10
CA ILE A 8 -35.98 0.16 38.50
C ILE A 8 -35.65 -0.53 37.18
N ARG A 9 -36.59 -0.50 36.22
CA ARG A 9 -36.35 -1.02 34.86
C ARG A 9 -36.19 0.07 33.79
N ALA A 10 -36.21 1.35 34.17
CA ALA A 10 -36.22 2.42 33.18
C ALA A 10 -35.48 3.67 33.69
N ALA A 11 -34.15 3.61 33.83
CA ALA A 11 -33.35 4.83 34.02
C ALA A 11 -31.84 4.69 33.72
N LEU A 12 -31.33 3.49 33.42
CA LEU A 12 -29.88 3.29 33.20
C LEU A 12 -29.46 3.30 31.72
N GLY A 13 -30.41 3.40 30.79
CA GLY A 13 -30.14 3.42 29.34
C GLY A 13 -29.24 4.59 28.86
N PRO A 14 -29.50 5.85 29.24
CA PRO A 14 -28.75 6.97 28.66
C PRO A 14 -27.33 7.12 29.23
N LEU A 15 -27.08 6.67 30.46
CA LEU A 15 -25.76 6.79 31.12
C LEU A 15 -24.71 5.84 30.49
N VAL A 16 -25.12 4.65 30.07
CA VAL A 16 -24.24 3.66 29.43
C VAL A 16 -23.79 4.12 28.04
N ILE A 17 -24.65 4.82 27.30
CA ILE A 17 -24.31 5.36 25.98
C ILE A 17 -23.23 6.44 26.11
N PHE A 18 -23.34 7.37 27.07
CA PHE A 18 -22.33 8.40 27.31
C PHE A 18 -20.96 7.82 27.68
N ALA A 19 -20.93 6.76 28.50
CA ALA A 19 -19.69 6.07 28.85
C ALA A 19 -19.05 5.31 27.67
N ALA A 20 -19.87 4.83 26.72
CA ALA A 20 -19.39 4.15 25.52
C ALA A 20 -18.74 5.12 24.50
N VAL A 21 -19.26 6.35 24.36
CA VAL A 21 -18.64 7.37 23.47
C VAL A 21 -17.39 7.98 24.09
N ALA A 22 -17.34 8.13 25.42
CA ALA A 22 -16.15 8.63 26.12
C ALA A 22 -14.96 7.64 26.08
N ARG A 23 -15.23 6.38 25.73
CA ARG A 23 -14.24 5.31 25.55
C ARG A 23 -14.23 4.76 24.12
N ALA A 24 -14.73 5.51 23.16
CA ALA A 24 -14.42 5.23 21.77
C ALA A 24 -12.92 5.52 21.58
N PRO A 25 -12.11 4.56 21.12
CA PRO A 25 -10.73 4.86 20.81
C PRO A 25 -10.73 5.98 19.76
N TYR A 26 -9.88 6.99 19.93
CA TYR A 26 -9.59 8.04 18.93
C TYR A 26 -8.95 7.48 17.63
N GLN A 27 -9.27 6.22 17.29
CA GLN A 27 -8.78 5.46 16.15
C GLN A 27 -9.68 5.62 14.91
N CYS A 28 -10.77 6.38 15.00
CA CYS A 28 -11.25 7.09 13.82
C CYS A 28 -10.25 8.22 13.56
N ALA A 29 -9.21 7.88 12.80
CA ALA A 29 -8.10 8.74 12.42
C ALA A 29 -8.59 10.16 12.15
N SER A 30 -8.03 11.15 12.87
CA SER A 30 -8.17 12.54 12.44
C SER A 30 -7.77 12.59 10.98
N ASP A 31 -8.60 13.22 10.16
CA ASP A 31 -8.34 13.47 8.74
C ASP A 31 -6.87 13.90 8.59
N VAL A 32 -6.02 12.97 8.16
CA VAL A 32 -4.60 13.28 7.98
C VAL A 32 -4.61 14.22 6.80
N ASP A 33 -4.28 15.48 7.08
CA ASP A 33 -4.22 16.54 6.09
C ASP A 33 -3.60 15.96 4.81
N PRO A 34 -4.38 15.86 3.71
CA PRO A 34 -3.90 15.24 2.49
C PRO A 34 -2.62 15.92 1.98
N ASP A 35 -2.41 17.19 2.31
CA ASP A 35 -1.22 17.97 1.94
C ASP A 35 0.02 17.60 2.76
N HIS A 36 -0.13 16.83 3.85
CA HIS A 36 0.95 16.33 4.70
C HIS A 36 1.27 14.85 4.49
N ARG A 37 0.68 14.19 3.50
CA ARG A 37 1.02 12.80 3.17
C ARG A 37 2.40 12.74 2.52
N GLN A 38 3.32 12.03 3.17
CA GLN A 38 4.59 11.66 2.54
C GLN A 38 4.32 10.50 1.58
N TYR A 39 4.35 10.80 0.28
CA TYR A 39 4.29 9.79 -0.76
C TYR A 39 5.72 9.33 -1.05
N GLU A 40 5.97 8.02 -0.95
CA GLU A 40 7.18 7.46 -1.55
C GLU A 40 7.16 7.72 -3.06
N ASP A 41 8.32 8.06 -3.62
CA ASP A 41 8.45 8.16 -5.07
C ASP A 41 8.17 6.77 -5.68
N PRO A 42 7.21 6.65 -6.63
CA PRO A 42 6.83 5.34 -7.15
C PRO A 42 8.00 4.54 -7.75
N SER A 43 8.99 5.22 -8.32
CA SER A 43 10.15 4.55 -8.89
C SER A 43 11.13 4.05 -7.83
N GLU A 44 11.22 4.73 -6.69
CA GLU A 44 11.95 4.25 -5.51
C GLU A 44 11.32 2.99 -4.93
N ALA A 45 10.01 3.01 -4.70
CA ALA A 45 9.27 1.88 -4.14
C ALA A 45 9.38 0.64 -5.03
N LEU A 46 9.26 0.80 -6.35
CA LEU A 46 9.41 -0.30 -7.32
C LEU A 46 10.83 -0.86 -7.34
N TYR A 47 11.84 -0.01 -7.22
CA TYR A 47 13.22 -0.48 -7.15
C TYR A 47 13.48 -1.26 -5.85
N GLY A 48 12.98 -0.75 -4.72
CA GLY A 48 13.03 -1.45 -3.43
C GLY A 48 12.32 -2.81 -3.47
N LEU A 49 11.19 -2.91 -4.17
CA LEU A 49 10.49 -4.17 -4.39
C LEU A 49 11.35 -5.17 -5.19
N ALA A 50 12.02 -4.72 -6.24
CA ALA A 50 12.93 -5.56 -7.03
C ALA A 50 14.10 -6.09 -6.19
N GLU A 51 14.71 -5.26 -5.34
CA GLU A 51 15.77 -5.70 -4.42
C GLU A 51 15.25 -6.71 -3.39
N ARG A 52 13.98 -6.62 -3.00
CA ARG A 52 13.34 -7.65 -2.16
C ARG A 52 13.21 -8.99 -2.87
N PHE A 53 12.83 -9.00 -4.14
CA PHE A 53 12.78 -10.22 -4.95
C PHE A 53 14.17 -10.83 -5.12
N LYS A 54 15.20 -10.01 -5.37
CA LYS A 54 16.61 -10.42 -5.39
C LYS A 54 17.03 -11.10 -4.09
N ALA A 55 16.73 -10.48 -2.94
CA ALA A 55 17.04 -11.03 -1.62
C ALA A 55 16.35 -12.37 -1.36
N ASN A 56 15.13 -12.56 -1.90
CA ASN A 56 14.37 -13.80 -1.82
C ASN A 56 14.77 -14.83 -2.91
N GLY A 57 15.68 -14.49 -3.82
CA GLY A 57 16.11 -15.35 -4.92
C GLY A 57 15.12 -15.46 -6.09
N ASP A 58 14.05 -14.65 -6.10
CA ASP A 58 13.06 -14.62 -7.17
C ASP A 58 13.55 -13.75 -8.33
N ARG A 59 14.41 -14.33 -9.17
CA ARG A 59 15.03 -13.62 -10.31
C ARG A 59 13.99 -13.15 -11.33
N ARG A 60 12.91 -13.92 -11.54
CA ARG A 60 11.89 -13.57 -12.53
C ARG A 60 11.11 -12.34 -12.07
N ALA A 61 10.63 -12.35 -10.83
CA ALA A 61 9.90 -11.20 -10.29
C ALA A 61 10.79 -9.96 -10.19
N GLN A 62 12.08 -10.13 -9.85
CA GLN A 62 13.06 -9.06 -9.92
C GLN A 62 13.14 -8.47 -11.34
N ALA A 63 13.43 -9.28 -12.35
CA ALA A 63 13.59 -8.83 -13.73
C ALA A 63 12.32 -8.16 -14.28
N ASP A 64 11.14 -8.76 -14.06
CA ASP A 64 9.86 -8.21 -14.50
C ASP A 64 9.60 -6.83 -13.88
N THR A 65 9.90 -6.66 -12.58
CA THR A 65 9.76 -5.37 -11.87
C THR A 65 10.73 -4.32 -12.41
N LEU A 66 11.99 -4.69 -12.63
CA LEU A 66 13.01 -3.78 -13.17
C LEU A 66 12.66 -3.33 -14.59
N ARG A 67 12.16 -4.23 -15.46
CA ARG A 67 11.70 -3.85 -16.80
C ARG A 67 10.54 -2.88 -16.73
N PHE A 68 9.55 -3.15 -15.88
CA PHE A 68 8.41 -2.25 -15.69
C PHE A 68 8.85 -0.87 -15.21
N LEU A 69 9.79 -0.82 -14.27
CA LEU A 69 10.34 0.44 -13.76
C LEU A 69 11.01 1.25 -14.87
N VAL A 70 11.81 0.60 -15.72
CA VAL A 70 12.48 1.26 -16.85
C VAL A 70 11.48 1.76 -17.89
N GLU A 71 10.45 0.97 -18.19
CA GLU A 71 9.41 1.33 -19.16
C GLU A 71 8.55 2.49 -18.67
N ARG A 72 8.14 2.46 -17.40
CA ARG A 72 7.17 3.42 -16.85
C ARG A 72 7.83 4.71 -16.36
N TYR A 73 9.05 4.65 -15.85
CA TYR A 73 9.77 5.78 -15.24
C TYR A 73 11.17 5.97 -15.84
N PRO A 74 11.33 6.12 -17.16
CA PRO A 74 12.63 6.03 -17.84
C PRO A 74 13.66 7.09 -17.41
N SER A 75 13.19 8.26 -16.97
CA SER A 75 14.00 9.39 -16.50
C SER A 75 14.37 9.34 -15.02
N SER A 76 13.82 8.39 -14.26
CA SER A 76 14.14 8.23 -12.84
C SER A 76 15.61 7.85 -12.63
N ARG A 77 16.19 8.30 -11.51
CA ARG A 77 17.50 7.82 -11.05
C ARG A 77 17.53 6.29 -10.93
N PHE A 78 16.41 5.69 -10.52
CA PHE A 78 16.27 4.25 -10.35
C PHE A 78 16.19 3.50 -11.68
N ALA A 79 15.73 4.14 -12.76
CA ALA A 79 15.71 3.50 -14.07
C ALA A 79 17.12 3.27 -14.62
N ARG A 80 18.09 4.13 -14.28
CA ARG A 80 19.49 3.87 -14.62
C ARG A 80 20.04 2.66 -13.88
N MET A 81 19.75 2.55 -12.58
CA MET A 81 20.19 1.42 -11.75
C MET A 81 19.52 0.12 -12.22
N ALA A 82 18.21 0.15 -12.49
CA ALA A 82 17.47 -0.99 -12.99
C ALA A 82 17.99 -1.51 -14.34
N ARG A 83 18.44 -0.63 -15.24
CA ARG A 83 19.12 -1.05 -16.48
C ARG A 83 20.40 -1.82 -16.20
N GLN A 84 21.23 -1.32 -15.27
CA GLN A 84 22.48 -2.00 -14.86
C GLN A 84 22.21 -3.36 -14.20
N ASP A 85 21.17 -3.44 -13.38
CA ASP A 85 20.80 -4.70 -12.72
C ASP A 85 20.23 -5.72 -13.71
N LEU A 86 19.44 -5.28 -14.70
CA LEU A 86 18.98 -6.15 -15.80
C LEU A 86 20.17 -6.68 -16.62
N GLU A 87 21.14 -5.82 -16.95
CA GLU A 87 22.37 -6.23 -17.62
C GLU A 87 23.15 -7.27 -16.79
N ALA A 88 23.25 -7.08 -15.47
CA ALA A 88 23.89 -8.03 -14.55
C ALA A 88 23.14 -9.37 -14.46
N LEU A 89 21.81 -9.36 -14.65
CA LEU A 89 20.99 -10.58 -14.75
C LEU A 89 21.12 -11.27 -16.11
N GLY A 90 21.73 -10.63 -17.11
CA GLY A 90 21.74 -11.09 -18.50
C GLY A 90 20.39 -10.91 -19.20
N GLU A 91 19.49 -10.11 -18.63
CA GLU A 91 18.19 -9.80 -19.20
C GLU A 91 18.33 -8.60 -20.15
N PRO A 92 17.73 -8.65 -21.35
CA PRO A 92 17.71 -7.49 -22.23
C PRO A 92 17.00 -6.34 -21.50
N GLY A 93 17.71 -5.23 -21.30
CA GLY A 93 17.12 -3.98 -20.80
C GLY A 93 15.87 -3.64 -21.63
N ALA A 94 14.78 -3.27 -20.96
CA ALA A 94 13.47 -3.12 -21.60
C ALA A 94 13.57 -2.37 -22.94
N PRO A 95 13.02 -2.90 -24.04
CA PRO A 95 13.07 -2.23 -25.33
C PRO A 95 12.34 -0.90 -25.20
N GLY A 96 13.04 0.18 -25.50
CA GLY A 96 12.45 1.51 -25.53
C GLY A 96 11.27 1.55 -26.50
N GLY A 97 10.05 1.60 -25.95
CA GLY A 97 8.85 2.07 -26.63
C GLY A 97 8.45 1.33 -27.91
N ALA A 98 8.03 0.07 -27.81
CA ALA A 98 7.13 -0.51 -28.81
C ALA A 98 6.16 -1.48 -28.13
N ARG A 99 5.19 -0.93 -27.38
CA ARG A 99 4.01 -1.67 -26.96
C ARG A 99 3.17 -1.94 -28.22
N ALA A 100 3.06 -3.20 -28.63
CA ALA A 100 2.11 -3.59 -29.67
C ALA A 100 0.68 -3.22 -29.21
N PRO A 101 -0.14 -2.58 -30.06
CA PRO A 101 -1.46 -2.12 -29.66
C PRO A 101 -2.44 -3.30 -29.57
N GLY A 102 -3.06 -3.47 -28.41
CA GLY A 102 -4.35 -4.14 -28.24
C GLY A 102 -4.35 -5.67 -28.29
N ASP A 103 -4.49 -6.30 -27.12
CA ASP A 103 -5.31 -7.49 -26.97
C ASP A 103 -6.17 -7.30 -25.72
N GLY A 104 -7.19 -6.45 -25.88
CA GLY A 104 -8.31 -6.39 -24.96
C GLY A 104 -9.43 -7.17 -25.62
N ASP A 105 -9.49 -8.48 -25.34
CA ASP A 105 -10.70 -9.30 -25.44
C ASP A 105 -10.40 -10.68 -24.85
N ARG A 106 -10.65 -10.87 -23.54
CA ARG A 106 -11.23 -12.08 -22.93
C ARG A 106 -11.80 -11.77 -21.54
#